data_AF-A0A379S8L7-F1
#
_entry.id   AF-A0A379S8L7-F1
#
_cell.length_a   1.000
_cell.length_b   1.000
_cell.length_c   1.000
_cell.angle_alpha   90.00
_cell.angle_beta   90.00
_cell.angle_gamma   90.00
#
_symmetry.space_group_name_H-M   'P 1'
#
loop_
_entity.id
_entity.type
_entity.pdbx_description
1 polymer ?
#
loop_
_entity_poly.entity_id
_entity_poly.type
_entity_poly.pdbx_seq_one_letter_code
_entity_poly.pdbx_strand_id
1 'polypeptide(L)'
;MKYMIVLLLALFSTLSMAQETAPFTPDQEKQIENLIHTALFNDPASPRIGAKHPKLTLVNFTDYNCPYCKQLDPMLEKIVQKYPDVAVIIKPLPFKGESSVLAARIALTTWRDHPQQFLSLHEKLMQKRGYHTDGSIKQAQQKAGTTASDAG
;
A
#
# COMPACT_ATOMS: atom_id res chain seq x y z
N MET A 1 56.33 -27.87 -20.94
CA MET A 1 55.07 -27.60 -21.67
C MET A 1 53.81 -27.88 -20.87
N LYS A 2 53.64 -29.06 -20.24
CA LYS A 2 52.41 -29.41 -19.48
C LYS A 2 52.10 -28.46 -18.31
N TYR A 3 53.11 -28.00 -17.58
CA TYR A 3 52.93 -27.05 -16.46
C TYR A 3 52.64 -25.61 -16.89
N MET A 4 53.04 -25.22 -18.11
CA MET A 4 52.82 -23.86 -18.65
C MET A 4 51.36 -23.67 -19.08
N ILE A 5 50.70 -24.74 -19.53
CA ILE A 5 49.27 -24.76 -19.87
C ILE A 5 48.40 -24.73 -18.59
N VAL A 6 48.83 -25.42 -17.53
CA VAL A 6 48.13 -25.41 -16.22
C VAL A 6 48.22 -24.03 -15.54
N LEU A 7 49.36 -23.34 -15.65
CA LEU A 7 49.51 -21.97 -15.11
C LEU A 7 48.66 -20.94 -15.87
N LEU A 8 48.52 -21.09 -17.20
CA LEU A 8 47.72 -20.20 -18.02
C LEU A 8 46.21 -20.34 -17.74
N LEU A 9 45.74 -21.56 -17.48
CA LEU A 9 44.33 -21.84 -17.17
C LEU A 9 43.92 -21.35 -15.76
N ALA A 10 44.84 -21.35 -14.79
CA ALA A 10 44.58 -20.84 -13.44
C ALA A 10 44.44 -19.31 -13.38
N LEU A 11 45.05 -18.57 -14.31
CA LEU A 11 44.97 -17.11 -14.39
C LEU A 11 43.63 -16.60 -14.94
N PHE A 12 42.93 -17.39 -15.76
CA PHE A 12 41.62 -17.02 -16.31
C PHE A 12 40.45 -17.23 -15.34
N SER A 13 40.63 -17.98 -14.24
CA SER A 13 39.54 -18.29 -13.31
C SER A 13 39.23 -17.16 -12.30
N THR A 14 40.05 -16.11 -12.22
CA THR A 14 39.85 -15.01 -11.23
C THR A 14 39.18 -13.76 -11.82
N LEU A 15 39.03 -13.67 -13.15
CA LEU A 15 38.45 -12.51 -13.83
C LEU A 15 36.95 -12.65 -14.15
N SER A 16 36.25 -13.54 -13.45
CA SER A 16 34.79 -13.71 -13.61
C SER A 16 34.01 -13.38 -12.35
N MET A 17 34.49 -12.42 -11.55
CA MET A 17 33.57 -11.61 -10.77
C MET A 17 33.01 -10.57 -11.73
N ALA A 18 31.97 -10.96 -12.47
CA ALA A 18 31.05 -10.00 -13.06
C ALA A 18 30.55 -9.15 -11.90
N GLN A 19 31.16 -7.98 -11.71
CA GLN A 19 30.61 -6.96 -10.86
C GLN A 19 29.29 -6.59 -11.53
N GLU A 20 28.17 -7.13 -11.03
CA GLU A 20 26.87 -6.59 -11.38
C GLU A 20 26.95 -5.10 -11.08
N THR A 21 26.99 -4.29 -12.14
CA THR A 21 26.93 -2.84 -12.01
C THR A 21 25.68 -2.56 -11.21
N ALA A 22 25.83 -1.90 -10.06
CA ALA A 22 24.69 -1.50 -9.24
C ALA A 22 23.65 -0.85 -10.17
N PRO A 23 22.36 -1.26 -10.08
CA PRO A 23 21.36 -0.87 -11.05
C PRO A 23 21.11 0.66 -11.11
N PHE A 24 21.58 1.39 -10.10
CA PHE A 24 21.44 2.84 -9.94
C PHE A 24 22.74 3.47 -9.41
N THR A 25 23.00 4.71 -9.80
CA THR A 25 24.04 5.55 -9.17
C THR A 25 23.56 6.09 -7.82
N PRO A 26 24.46 6.53 -6.92
CA PRO A 26 24.05 7.11 -5.63
C PRO A 26 23.06 8.28 -5.74
N ASP A 27 23.21 9.12 -6.77
CA ASP A 27 22.27 10.22 -7.04
C ASP A 27 20.89 9.71 -7.48
N GLN A 28 20.87 8.65 -8.30
CA GLN A 28 19.62 7.99 -8.71
C GLN A 28 18.92 7.34 -7.50
N GLU A 29 19.66 6.66 -6.62
CA GLU A 29 19.11 6.08 -5.40
C GLU A 29 18.47 7.14 -4.51
N LYS A 30 19.16 8.26 -4.27
CA LYS A 30 18.63 9.39 -3.49
C LYS A 30 17.39 10.00 -4.14
N GLN A 31 17.36 10.12 -5.46
CA GLN A 31 16.19 10.61 -6.18
C GLN A 31 15.00 9.64 -6.03
N ILE A 32 15.25 8.34 -6.17
CA ILE A 32 14.23 7.29 -6.01
C ILE A 32 13.70 7.28 -4.58
N GLU A 33 14.55 7.42 -3.57
CA GLU A 33 14.15 7.52 -2.16
C GLU A 33 13.19 8.69 -1.94
N ASN A 34 13.50 9.87 -2.47
CA ASN A 34 12.62 11.04 -2.37
C ASN A 34 11.27 10.82 -3.07
N LEU A 35 11.27 10.15 -4.22
CA LEU A 35 10.05 9.79 -4.95
C LEU A 35 9.19 8.80 -4.15
N ILE A 36 9.80 7.76 -3.58
CA ILE A 36 9.12 6.78 -2.73
C ILE A 36 8.55 7.46 -1.50
N HIS A 37 9.33 8.29 -0.81
CA HIS A 37 8.86 9.03 0.37
C HIS A 37 7.64 9.89 0.03
N THR A 38 7.71 10.62 -1.09
CA THR A 38 6.58 11.44 -1.56
C THR A 38 5.35 10.58 -1.88
N ALA A 39 5.53 9.47 -2.60
CA ALA A 39 4.44 8.57 -2.95
C ALA A 39 3.80 7.90 -1.73
N LEU A 40 4.60 7.56 -0.70
CA LEU A 40 4.11 6.94 0.53
C LEU A 40 3.29 7.92 1.38
N PHE A 41 3.80 9.14 1.57
CA PHE A 41 3.29 10.04 2.62
C PHE A 41 2.49 11.25 2.12
N ASN A 42 2.74 11.69 0.88
CA ASN A 42 2.25 12.97 0.35
C ASN A 42 1.33 12.83 -0.88
N ASP A 43 0.89 11.61 -1.19
CA ASP A 43 -0.12 11.40 -2.24
C ASP A 43 -1.51 11.87 -1.76
N PRO A 44 -2.10 12.93 -2.36
CA PRO A 44 -3.42 13.42 -1.96
C PRO A 44 -4.54 12.45 -2.29
N ALA A 45 -4.34 11.50 -3.22
CA ALA A 45 -5.32 10.48 -3.56
C ALA A 45 -5.37 9.31 -2.57
N SER A 46 -4.40 9.25 -1.64
CA SER A 46 -4.37 8.22 -0.61
C SER A 46 -5.16 8.63 0.64
N PRO A 47 -6.15 7.84 1.07
CA PRO A 47 -6.94 8.16 2.23
C PRO A 47 -6.12 8.25 3.51
N ARG A 48 -6.46 9.23 4.36
CA ARG A 48 -5.83 9.44 5.67
C ARG A 48 -6.87 9.40 6.79
N ILE A 49 -6.54 8.68 7.85
CA ILE A 49 -7.30 8.63 9.11
C ILE A 49 -6.42 9.21 10.21
N GLY A 50 -7.00 10.04 11.09
CA GLY A 50 -6.30 10.64 12.23
C GLY A 50 -5.83 12.07 12.02
N ALA A 51 -4.69 12.42 12.62
CA ALA A 51 -4.21 13.80 12.68
C ALA A 51 -3.97 14.42 11.29
N LYS A 52 -4.34 15.70 11.11
CA LYS A 52 -3.98 16.48 9.90
C LYS A 52 -2.49 16.82 9.86
N HIS A 53 -1.88 17.03 11.02
CA HIS A 53 -0.46 17.34 11.19
C HIS A 53 0.17 16.34 12.18
N PRO A 54 0.36 15.08 11.78
CA PRO A 54 0.85 14.02 12.66
C PRO A 54 2.35 14.17 12.97
N LYS A 55 2.75 13.75 14.17
CA LYS A 55 4.17 13.50 14.50
C LYS A 55 4.65 12.15 13.96
N LEU A 56 3.73 11.19 13.80
CA LEU A 56 3.99 9.87 13.24
C LEU A 56 2.90 9.52 12.23
N THR A 57 3.30 9.15 11.00
CA THR A 57 2.38 8.62 9.99
C THR A 57 2.70 7.16 9.73
N LEU A 58 1.72 6.28 9.95
CA LEU A 58 1.78 4.89 9.51
C LEU A 58 1.28 4.79 8.07
N VAL A 59 1.85 3.88 7.29
CA VAL A 59 1.33 3.52 5.95
C VAL A 59 0.85 2.07 6.01
N ASN A 60 -0.45 1.87 5.81
CA ASN A 60 -1.07 0.57 5.84
C ASN A 60 -1.41 0.10 4.42
N PHE A 61 -0.61 -0.82 3.89
CA PHE A 61 -0.94 -1.55 2.66
C PHE A 61 -1.95 -2.65 2.97
N THR A 62 -3.12 -2.59 2.34
CA THR A 62 -4.27 -3.38 2.80
C THR A 62 -5.17 -3.86 1.66
N ASP A 63 -5.95 -4.90 1.90
CA ASP A 63 -6.94 -5.44 0.97
C ASP A 63 -8.25 -5.72 1.73
N TYR A 64 -9.37 -5.19 1.23
CA TYR A 64 -10.71 -5.36 1.81
C TYR A 64 -11.20 -6.82 1.84
N ASN A 65 -10.55 -7.75 1.14
CA ASN A 65 -10.84 -9.18 1.18
C ASN A 65 -9.82 -10.00 2.00
N CYS A 66 -8.77 -9.37 2.54
CA CYS A 66 -7.75 -10.07 3.30
C CYS A 66 -8.16 -10.27 4.77
N PRO A 67 -8.23 -11.53 5.28
CA PRO A 67 -8.62 -11.78 6.67
C PRO A 67 -7.73 -11.09 7.71
N TYR A 68 -6.41 -11.05 7.47
CA TYR A 68 -5.47 -10.41 8.39
C TYR A 68 -5.60 -8.88 8.37
N CYS A 69 -5.84 -8.29 7.20
CA CYS A 69 -6.15 -6.86 7.08
C CYS A 69 -7.38 -6.51 7.93
N LYS A 70 -8.47 -7.29 7.81
CA LYS A 70 -9.69 -7.10 8.61
C LYS A 70 -9.47 -7.24 10.12
N GLN A 71 -8.49 -8.04 10.54
CA GLN A 71 -8.12 -8.18 11.95
C GLN A 71 -7.28 -6.99 12.45
N LEU A 72 -6.36 -6.49 11.61
CA LEU A 72 -5.46 -5.38 11.94
C LEU A 72 -6.19 -4.03 11.96
N ASP A 73 -7.12 -3.82 11.04
CA ASP A 73 -7.73 -2.52 10.77
C ASP A 73 -8.35 -1.85 12.01
N PRO A 74 -9.16 -2.54 12.84
CA PRO A 74 -9.70 -1.94 14.06
C PRO A 74 -8.63 -1.60 15.11
N MET A 75 -7.42 -2.20 15.03
CA MET A 75 -6.31 -1.85 15.92
C MET A 75 -5.66 -0.53 15.50
N LEU A 76 -5.56 -0.27 14.20
CA LEU A 76 -5.04 0.99 13.66
C LEU A 76 -5.97 2.17 14.02
N GLU A 77 -7.28 1.97 13.91
CA GLU A 77 -8.27 2.95 14.37
C GLU A 77 -8.12 3.25 15.87
N LYS A 78 -7.95 2.21 16.71
CA LYS A 78 -7.71 2.37 18.14
C LYS A 78 -6.41 3.12 18.44
N ILE A 79 -5.35 2.91 17.65
CA ILE A 79 -4.09 3.66 17.78
C ILE A 79 -4.35 5.13 17.51
N VAL A 80 -5.03 5.48 16.42
CA VAL A 80 -5.37 6.87 16.09
C VAL A 80 -6.24 7.52 17.18
N GLN A 81 -7.22 6.78 17.72
CA GLN A 81 -8.07 7.28 18.81
C GLN A 81 -7.28 7.50 20.11
N LYS A 82 -6.34 6.60 20.43
CA LYS A 82 -5.55 6.66 21.66
C LYS A 82 -4.40 7.69 21.59
N TYR A 83 -3.85 7.92 20.40
CA TYR A 83 -2.70 8.80 20.17
C TYR A 83 -3.06 9.86 19.12
N PRO A 84 -3.59 11.03 19.53
CA PRO A 84 -4.06 12.07 18.61
C PRO A 84 -3.00 12.67 17.68
N ASP A 85 -1.71 12.44 17.97
CA ASP A 85 -0.58 12.88 17.14
C ASP A 85 -0.24 11.87 16.02
N VAL A 86 -0.97 10.76 15.91
CA VAL A 86 -0.75 9.70 14.91
C VAL A 86 -1.76 9.80 13.77
N ALA A 87 -1.30 9.52 12.55
CA ALA A 87 -2.16 9.30 11.39
C ALA A 87 -1.84 7.98 10.70
N VAL A 88 -2.80 7.44 9.97
CA VAL A 88 -2.65 6.25 9.13
C VAL A 88 -3.05 6.61 7.71
N ILE A 89 -2.17 6.33 6.75
CA ILE A 89 -2.46 6.38 5.32
C ILE A 89 -2.87 4.98 4.87
N ILE A 90 -3.95 4.89 4.11
CA ILE A 90 -4.45 3.64 3.56
C ILE A 90 -3.97 3.49 2.12
N LYS A 91 -3.32 2.36 1.82
CA LYS A 91 -2.84 2.00 0.47
C LYS A 91 -3.51 0.70 0.03
N PRO A 92 -4.65 0.75 -0.68
CA PRO A 92 -5.31 -0.47 -1.15
C PRO A 92 -4.43 -1.24 -2.16
N LEU A 93 -4.19 -2.52 -1.90
CA LEU A 93 -3.54 -3.47 -2.80
C LEU A 93 -4.52 -4.62 -3.11
N PRO A 94 -5.31 -4.52 -4.19
CA PRO A 94 -6.44 -5.41 -4.44
C PRO A 94 -6.01 -6.77 -5.04
N PHE A 95 -5.26 -7.56 -4.28
CA PHE A 95 -4.70 -8.83 -4.76
C PHE A 95 -5.69 -9.99 -4.77
N LYS A 96 -6.82 -9.87 -4.08
CA LYS A 96 -7.76 -10.99 -3.86
C LYS A 96 -8.93 -11.01 -4.85
N GLY A 97 -8.69 -10.59 -6.09
CA GLY A 97 -9.63 -10.64 -7.20
C GLY A 97 -10.49 -9.38 -7.38
N GLU A 98 -11.40 -9.42 -8.37
CA GLU A 98 -12.16 -8.27 -8.86
C GLU A 98 -12.94 -7.51 -7.78
N SER A 99 -13.51 -8.22 -6.80
CA SER A 99 -14.23 -7.52 -5.73
C SER A 99 -13.31 -6.72 -4.80
N SER A 100 -12.02 -7.07 -4.73
CA SER A 100 -11.00 -6.27 -4.05
C SER A 100 -10.70 -5.01 -4.83
N VAL A 101 -10.60 -5.12 -6.16
CA VAL A 101 -10.40 -3.98 -7.07
C VAL A 101 -11.57 -3.02 -6.95
N LEU A 102 -12.81 -3.53 -7.05
CA LEU A 102 -14.01 -2.71 -6.93
C LEU A 102 -14.10 -2.02 -5.57
N ALA A 103 -13.89 -2.75 -4.46
CA ALA A 103 -13.89 -2.15 -3.12
C ALA A 103 -12.81 -1.07 -2.95
N ALA A 104 -11.61 -1.31 -3.48
CA ALA A 104 -10.52 -0.33 -3.49
C ALA A 104 -10.88 0.93 -4.27
N ARG A 105 -11.39 0.78 -5.51
CA ARG A 105 -11.81 1.91 -6.35
C ARG A 105 -12.91 2.72 -5.69
N ILE A 106 -13.93 2.08 -5.16
CA ILE A 106 -15.03 2.73 -4.45
C ILE A 106 -14.51 3.54 -3.25
N ALA A 107 -13.63 2.95 -2.43
CA ALA A 107 -13.03 3.65 -1.30
C ALA A 107 -12.18 4.86 -1.72
N LEU A 108 -11.36 4.73 -2.78
CA LEU A 108 -10.53 5.82 -3.30
C LEU A 108 -11.38 6.94 -3.93
N THR A 109 -12.43 6.60 -4.68
CA THR A 109 -13.38 7.57 -5.24
C THR A 109 -14.11 8.32 -4.14
N THR A 110 -14.61 7.61 -3.11
CA THR A 110 -15.23 8.26 -1.95
C THR A 110 -14.23 9.17 -1.23
N TRP A 111 -12.96 8.79 -1.10
CA TRP A 111 -11.94 9.69 -0.54
C TRP A 111 -11.75 10.96 -1.37
N ARG A 112 -11.64 10.82 -2.70
CA ARG A 112 -11.45 11.94 -3.62
C ARG A 112 -12.62 12.93 -3.58
N ASP A 113 -13.84 12.41 -3.66
CA ASP A 113 -15.03 13.23 -3.89
C ASP A 113 -15.71 13.64 -2.57
N HIS A 114 -15.63 12.78 -1.54
CA HIS A 114 -16.30 12.94 -0.25
C HIS A 114 -15.42 12.42 0.92
N PRO A 115 -14.24 13.03 1.18
CA PRO A 115 -13.26 12.50 2.14
C PRO A 115 -13.81 12.28 3.55
N GLN A 116 -14.81 13.06 3.97
CA GLN A 116 -15.52 12.91 5.25
C GLN A 116 -16.33 11.61 5.37
N GLN A 117 -16.71 10.99 4.25
CA GLN A 117 -17.46 9.73 4.20
C GLN A 117 -16.56 8.50 4.15
N PHE A 118 -15.27 8.67 3.85
CA PHE A 118 -14.33 7.58 3.64
C PHE A 118 -14.23 6.63 4.84
N LEU A 119 -14.06 7.15 6.06
CA LEU A 119 -13.84 6.31 7.24
C LEU A 119 -15.02 5.36 7.49
N SER A 120 -16.24 5.87 7.41
CA SER A 120 -17.43 5.05 7.61
C SER A 120 -17.54 3.94 6.55
N LEU A 121 -17.23 4.25 5.28
CA LEU A 121 -17.20 3.26 4.21
C LEU A 121 -16.11 2.21 4.41
N HIS A 122 -14.89 2.67 4.72
CA HIS A 122 -13.73 1.84 4.97
C HIS A 122 -14.02 0.81 6.07
N GLU A 123 -14.59 1.25 7.18
CA GLU A 123 -15.04 0.40 8.27
C GLU A 123 -16.06 -0.65 7.80
N LYS A 124 -17.07 -0.27 7.01
CA LYS A 124 -18.09 -1.24 6.53
C LYS A 124 -17.51 -2.26 5.56
N LEU A 125 -16.56 -1.87 4.71
CA LEU A 125 -15.83 -2.80 3.85
C LEU A 125 -14.96 -3.76 4.69
N MET A 126 -14.20 -3.25 5.66
CA MET A 126 -13.34 -4.08 6.51
C MET A 126 -14.15 -5.04 7.41
N GLN A 127 -15.23 -4.56 8.03
CA GLN A 127 -16.08 -5.35 8.94
C GLN A 127 -16.81 -6.51 8.25
N LYS A 128 -17.04 -6.41 6.93
CA LYS A 128 -17.74 -7.43 6.16
C LYS A 128 -16.98 -8.76 6.22
N ARG A 129 -17.63 -9.84 6.69
CA ARG A 129 -17.04 -11.19 6.75
C ARG A 129 -17.02 -11.88 5.40
N GLY A 130 -15.92 -12.57 5.10
CA GLY A 130 -15.70 -13.28 3.82
C GLY A 130 -15.48 -12.34 2.63
N TYR A 131 -15.37 -12.91 1.42
CA TYR A 131 -15.06 -12.16 0.19
C TYR A 131 -16.21 -11.27 -0.28
N HIS A 132 -15.91 -10.04 -0.66
CA HIS A 132 -16.85 -9.09 -1.23
C HIS A 132 -17.44 -9.58 -2.55
N THR A 133 -18.63 -9.08 -2.80
CA THR A 133 -19.40 -9.10 -4.05
C THR A 133 -19.94 -7.69 -4.28
N ASP A 134 -20.36 -7.38 -5.50
CA ASP A 134 -20.97 -6.09 -5.85
C ASP A 134 -22.12 -5.73 -4.91
N GLY A 135 -23.00 -6.70 -4.63
CA GLY A 135 -24.10 -6.53 -3.69
C GLY A 135 -23.64 -6.17 -2.27
N SER A 136 -22.57 -6.81 -1.77
CA SER A 136 -22.03 -6.49 -0.44
C SER A 136 -21.33 -5.13 -0.38
N ILE A 137 -20.71 -4.68 -1.48
CA ILE A 137 -20.05 -3.36 -1.57
C ILE A 137 -21.12 -2.27 -1.60
N LYS A 138 -22.18 -2.45 -2.40
CA LYS A 138 -23.34 -1.57 -2.40
C LYS A 138 -24.00 -1.50 -1.02
N GLN A 139 -24.14 -2.64 -0.34
CA GLN A 139 -24.65 -2.65 1.03
C GLN A 139 -23.72 -1.91 2.01
N ALA A 140 -22.40 -1.98 1.83
CA ALA A 140 -21.45 -1.24 2.64
C ALA A 140 -21.61 0.27 2.45
N GLN A 141 -21.73 0.75 1.21
CA GLN A 141 -22.02 2.15 0.88
C GLN A 141 -23.31 2.63 1.55
N GLN A 142 -24.40 1.85 1.44
CA GLN A 142 -25.69 2.17 2.07
C GLN A 142 -25.58 2.26 3.61
N LYS A 143 -24.91 1.30 4.24
CA LYS A 143 -24.71 1.26 5.70
C LYS A 143 -23.80 2.39 6.20
N ALA A 144 -22.87 2.85 5.36
CA ALA A 144 -21.98 3.97 5.64
C ALA A 144 -22.61 5.33 5.31
N GLY A 145 -23.79 5.35 4.67
CA GLY A 145 -24.44 6.59 4.25
C GLY A 145 -23.66 7.36 3.19
N THR A 146 -22.85 6.67 2.36
CA THR A 146 -22.06 7.36 1.33
C THR A 146 -22.92 7.77 0.16
N THR A 147 -22.60 8.91 -0.45
CA THR A 147 -23.13 9.28 -1.77
C THR A 147 -22.78 8.17 -2.76
N ALA A 148 -23.68 7.86 -3.69
CA ALA A 148 -23.40 6.91 -4.76
C ALA A 148 -22.09 7.32 -5.46
N SER A 149 -21.04 6.54 -5.22
CA SER A 149 -19.73 6.73 -5.84
C SER A 149 -19.67 5.68 -6.93
N ASP A 150 -19.73 6.08 -8.18
CA ASP A 150 -19.55 5.16 -9.29
C ASP A 150 -18.06 4.83 -9.39
N ALA A 151 -17.73 3.54 -9.52
CA ALA A 151 -16.33 3.11 -9.61
C ALA A 151 -15.64 3.61 -10.89
N GLY A 152 -16.41 4.10 -11.88
CA GLY A 152 -15.96 4.66 -13.16
C GLY A 152 -14.85 3.88 -13.80
#